data_AF-A0A102D5Z4-F1
#
_entry.id   AF-A0A102D5Z4-F1
#
_cell.length_a   1.000
_cell.length_b   1.000
_cell.length_c   1.000
_cell.angle_alpha   90.00
_cell.angle_beta   90.00
_cell.angle_gamma   90.00
#
_symmetry.space_group_name_H-M   'P 1'
#
loop_
_entity.id
_entity.type
_entity.pdbx_description
1 polymer ?
#
loop_
_entity_poly.entity_id
_entity_poly.type
_entity_poly.pdbx_seq_one_letter_code
_entity_poly.pdbx_strand_id
1 'polypeptide(L)'
;MDVLRGGDFGPDDHGADFDDEIQPLPPVIGQDERRMQVRAYNYWAGLLGKRRFPSAERLIAGDMPEFAPNSVLLHFADGIEDPRILALGHALAAECGEDQQIGRLSQVPGRSVLSRITDHYLQIIANEAPIGFEAEFVNARGATILYRGILLPFSSDDARIDYIYGVINWKELADQRTTDELMLEIGQALDGSAKARRGKARAQTALPDDGKDDEDASTMSGIWADGPIAGGDPSPWSDDPAPALDLSPFIDARADPAAVRPTQAEPHTLTEWLEKARASALRALASEDRTRQSLYAAIGRAWDFALAAEAAPADFARLVAEAGLVLQDRAPLIPLVKLVFGADYDKTRLTEYATVLGHARRMGIGKGELADLLGAAPGGIKAIIARERAARRGADRAAAAHKQWQRAARALPTRPLSALPHEGAEFALVMVRRVPGAEPEMLGEIAEDAALLARAARHFVD
;
A
#
# COMPACT_ATOMS: atom_id res chain seq x y z
N MET A 1 -20.67 -29.61 -47.08
CA MET A 1 -19.94 -30.59 -46.26
C MET A 1 -19.18 -29.76 -45.22
N ASP A 2 -19.81 -29.17 -44.20
CA ASP A 2 -20.59 -29.80 -43.10
C ASP A 2 -19.75 -30.90 -42.44
N VAL A 3 -19.46 -30.98 -41.13
CA VAL A 3 -20.08 -30.51 -39.87
C VAL A 3 -19.01 -30.70 -38.76
N LEU A 4 -18.82 -29.79 -37.80
CA LEU A 4 -19.39 -29.78 -36.44
C LEU A 4 -19.28 -31.10 -35.62
N ARG A 5 -18.47 -31.06 -34.55
CA ARG A 5 -18.64 -31.68 -33.21
C ARG A 5 -17.56 -31.07 -32.29
N GLY A 6 -17.81 -30.43 -31.14
CA GLY A 6 -18.92 -30.55 -30.20
C GLY A 6 -18.49 -31.41 -29.01
N GLY A 7 -18.28 -30.80 -27.83
CA GLY A 7 -17.91 -31.45 -26.57
C GLY A 7 -17.36 -30.42 -25.57
N ASP A 8 -18.19 -29.54 -25.01
CA ASP A 8 -19.01 -29.74 -23.79
C ASP A 8 -18.26 -29.23 -22.54
N PHE A 9 -18.53 -27.96 -22.19
CA PHE A 9 -18.12 -27.34 -20.93
C PHE A 9 -19.32 -27.43 -19.97
N GLY A 10 -19.28 -28.42 -19.08
CA GLY A 10 -20.18 -28.50 -17.93
C GLY A 10 -19.81 -27.47 -16.85
N PRO A 11 -20.79 -26.83 -16.18
CA PRO A 11 -20.56 -25.91 -15.08
C PRO A 11 -20.71 -26.62 -13.73
N ASP A 12 -19.68 -26.68 -12.90
CA ASP A 12 -19.86 -26.96 -11.48
C ASP A 12 -19.03 -25.99 -10.63
N ASP A 13 -19.78 -25.02 -10.15
CA ASP A 13 -19.53 -24.08 -9.07
C ASP A 13 -19.60 -24.85 -7.74
N HIS A 14 -18.45 -25.03 -7.10
CA HIS A 14 -18.39 -25.23 -5.66
C HIS A 14 -17.65 -24.05 -5.05
N GLY A 15 -18.44 -23.10 -4.56
CA GLY A 15 -17.99 -22.04 -3.66
C GLY A 15 -17.25 -22.64 -2.47
N ALA A 16 -15.96 -22.34 -2.38
CA ALA A 16 -15.23 -22.41 -1.13
C ALA A 16 -15.57 -21.13 -0.37
N ASP A 17 -16.41 -21.26 0.65
CA ASP A 17 -16.51 -20.29 1.74
C ASP A 17 -15.11 -20.13 2.35
N PHE A 18 -14.43 -19.04 2.01
CA PHE A 18 -13.26 -18.59 2.77
C PHE A 18 -13.80 -17.78 3.94
N ASP A 19 -13.85 -18.41 5.10
CA ASP A 19 -13.90 -17.71 6.39
C ASP A 19 -12.76 -16.69 6.42
N ASP A 20 -13.11 -15.40 6.35
CA ASP A 20 -12.19 -14.29 6.60
C ASP A 20 -11.84 -14.29 8.10
N GLU A 21 -10.81 -15.06 8.45
CA GLU A 21 -10.02 -14.77 9.65
C GLU A 21 -9.52 -13.33 9.54
N ILE A 22 -9.90 -12.50 10.52
CA ILE A 22 -9.42 -11.13 10.65
C ILE A 22 -7.89 -11.19 10.80
N GLN A 23 -7.16 -11.00 9.69
CA GLN A 23 -5.71 -10.86 9.74
C GLN A 23 -5.36 -9.66 10.64
N PRO A 24 -4.58 -9.86 11.73
CA PRO A 24 -4.11 -8.74 12.51
C PRO A 24 -3.24 -7.82 11.64
N LEU A 25 -3.39 -6.51 11.83
CA LEU A 25 -2.63 -5.49 11.12
C LEU A 25 -1.13 -5.81 11.15
N PRO A 26 -0.40 -5.63 10.03
CA PRO A 26 1.04 -5.85 10.02
C PRO A 26 1.70 -4.96 11.08
N PRO A 27 2.66 -5.51 11.85
CA PRO A 27 3.27 -4.80 12.97
C PRO A 27 3.92 -3.51 12.51
N VAL A 28 3.66 -2.43 13.25
CA VAL A 28 4.22 -1.10 12.97
C VAL A 28 5.73 -1.15 13.22
N ILE A 29 6.52 -1.25 12.15
CA ILE A 29 7.97 -1.13 12.21
C ILE A 29 8.31 0.30 12.69
N GLY A 30 9.08 0.37 13.76
CA GLY A 30 9.30 1.59 14.55
C GLY A 30 10.09 2.64 13.79
N GLN A 31 9.75 3.92 14.01
CA GLN A 31 10.42 5.07 13.41
C GLN A 31 11.94 5.09 13.63
N ASP A 32 12.45 4.40 14.66
CA ASP A 32 13.87 4.36 15.00
C ASP A 32 14.76 3.63 14.00
N GLU A 33 14.24 2.61 13.31
CA GLU A 33 15.01 1.87 12.30
C GLU A 33 15.25 2.73 11.05
N ARG A 34 14.22 3.50 10.64
CA ARG A 34 14.32 4.48 9.56
C ARG A 34 15.29 5.60 9.91
N ARG A 35 15.28 6.04 11.17
CA ARG A 35 16.24 7.06 11.65
C ARG A 35 17.68 6.56 11.59
N MET A 36 17.95 5.26 11.81
CA MET A 36 19.31 4.72 11.76
C MET A 36 19.94 4.81 10.37
N GLN A 37 19.20 4.45 9.31
CA GLN A 37 19.72 4.51 7.94
C GLN A 37 19.98 5.94 7.47
N VAL A 38 19.06 6.85 7.78
CA VAL A 38 19.22 8.27 7.46
C VAL A 38 20.44 8.83 8.19
N ARG A 39 20.67 8.44 9.45
CA ARG A 39 21.89 8.83 10.19
C ARG A 39 23.15 8.23 9.57
N ALA A 40 23.13 6.99 9.10
CA ALA A 40 24.26 6.38 8.40
C ALA A 40 24.57 7.06 7.06
N TYR A 41 23.55 7.41 6.28
CA TYR A 41 23.70 8.18 5.05
C TYR A 41 24.23 9.59 5.32
N ASN A 42 23.67 10.29 6.32
CA ASN A 42 24.13 11.64 6.68
C ASN A 42 25.59 11.63 7.17
N TYR A 43 26.00 10.60 7.91
CA TYR A 43 27.40 10.39 8.29
C TYR A 43 28.29 10.25 7.04
N TRP A 44 27.90 9.40 6.08
CA TRP A 44 28.64 9.22 4.82
C TRP A 44 28.70 10.51 3.98
N ALA A 45 27.57 11.18 3.80
CA ALA A 45 27.47 12.42 3.04
C ALA A 45 28.31 13.55 3.68
N GLY A 46 28.37 13.57 5.02
CA GLY A 46 29.23 14.49 5.77
C GLY A 46 30.73 14.27 5.55
N LEU A 47 31.14 13.05 5.18
CA LEU A 47 32.54 12.72 4.87
C LEU A 47 32.93 12.98 3.41
N LEU A 48 31.96 13.23 2.53
CA LEU A 48 32.17 13.32 1.08
C LEU A 48 33.02 14.55 0.69
N GLY A 49 32.76 15.71 1.30
CA GLY A 49 33.48 16.95 1.00
C GLY A 49 33.44 17.30 -0.49
N LYS A 50 34.61 17.29 -1.17
CA LYS A 50 34.76 17.52 -2.62
C LYS A 50 35.06 16.24 -3.42
N ARG A 51 35.07 15.09 -2.76
CA ARG A 51 35.42 13.78 -3.36
C ARG A 51 34.18 13.13 -3.97
N ARG A 52 34.38 12.20 -4.90
CA ARG A 52 33.31 11.31 -5.41
C ARG A 52 32.91 10.26 -4.39
N PHE A 53 33.87 9.81 -3.57
CA PHE A 53 33.65 8.87 -2.47
C PHE A 53 34.46 9.28 -1.24
N PRO A 54 33.91 9.11 -0.02
CA PRO A 54 34.66 9.38 1.20
C PRO A 54 35.76 8.34 1.44
N SER A 55 36.75 8.73 2.25
CA SER A 55 37.84 7.85 2.72
C SER A 55 37.37 6.96 3.87
N ALA A 56 37.74 5.67 3.83
CA ALA A 56 37.45 4.70 4.90
C ALA A 56 38.43 4.77 6.08
N GLU A 57 39.46 5.61 6.03
CA GLU A 57 40.53 5.67 7.05
C GLU A 57 40.01 5.86 8.48
N ARG A 58 38.96 6.66 8.68
CA ARG A 58 38.36 6.88 10.01
C ARG A 58 37.74 5.60 10.58
N LEU A 59 37.01 4.86 9.74
CA LEU A 59 36.40 3.59 10.13
C LEU A 59 37.47 2.53 10.43
N ILE A 60 38.54 2.49 9.63
CA ILE A 60 39.68 1.58 9.83
C ILE A 60 40.45 1.92 11.11
N ALA A 61 40.56 3.21 11.46
CA ALA A 61 41.19 3.68 12.69
C ALA A 61 40.35 3.41 13.96
N GLY A 62 39.15 2.84 13.81
CA GLY A 62 38.25 2.52 14.93
C GLY A 62 37.36 3.67 15.40
N ASP A 63 37.30 4.79 14.65
CA ASP A 63 36.34 5.89 14.89
C ASP A 63 34.97 5.47 14.36
N MET A 64 34.33 4.58 15.13
CA MET A 64 33.11 3.89 14.75
C MET A 64 31.87 4.70 15.18
N PRO A 65 30.91 4.95 14.27
CA PRO A 65 29.70 5.71 14.57
C PRO A 65 28.74 4.93 15.50
N GLU A 66 27.73 5.61 16.07
CA GLU A 66 26.77 5.03 17.03
C GLU A 66 26.04 3.77 16.54
N PHE A 67 25.90 3.57 15.22
CA PHE A 67 25.27 2.40 14.60
C PHE A 67 26.26 1.27 14.25
N ALA A 68 27.51 1.38 14.71
CA ALA A 68 28.55 0.34 14.58
C ALA A 68 28.17 -1.06 15.10
N PRO A 69 27.32 -1.22 16.14
CA PRO A 69 26.84 -2.55 16.54
C PRO A 69 26.16 -3.34 15.41
N ASN A 70 25.54 -2.61 14.49
CA ASN A 70 24.70 -3.11 13.40
C ASN A 70 25.37 -2.95 12.03
N SER A 71 26.71 -2.81 11.98
CA SER A 71 27.43 -2.51 10.75
C SER A 71 28.45 -3.57 10.35
N VAL A 72 28.83 -3.55 9.09
CA VAL A 72 29.91 -4.35 8.52
C VAL A 72 30.76 -3.48 7.60
N LEU A 73 32.08 -3.67 7.65
CA LEU A 73 33.02 -3.05 6.72
C LEU A 73 33.63 -4.13 5.84
N LEU A 74 33.33 -4.07 4.54
CA LEU A 74 33.86 -4.95 3.51
C LEU A 74 35.04 -4.30 2.80
N HIS A 75 36.03 -5.12 2.45
CA HIS A 75 37.21 -4.69 1.70
C HIS A 75 37.46 -5.58 0.48
N PHE A 76 37.67 -4.95 -0.68
CA PHE A 76 37.69 -5.57 -2.00
C PHE A 76 39.09 -5.74 -2.62
N ALA A 77 40.17 -5.72 -1.82
CA ALA A 77 41.54 -5.81 -2.36
C ALA A 77 41.84 -7.07 -3.19
N ASP A 78 41.26 -8.21 -2.84
CA ASP A 78 41.51 -9.50 -3.49
C ASP A 78 40.52 -9.82 -4.63
N GLY A 79 39.60 -8.89 -4.95
CA GLY A 79 38.54 -9.08 -5.95
C GLY A 79 37.12 -8.93 -5.40
N ILE A 80 36.13 -8.97 -6.30
CA ILE A 80 34.72 -8.74 -5.97
C ILE A 80 33.96 -9.98 -5.50
N GLU A 81 34.50 -11.19 -5.70
CA GLU A 81 33.75 -12.44 -5.47
C GLU A 81 33.68 -12.85 -3.99
N ASP A 82 34.75 -12.63 -3.20
CA ASP A 82 34.79 -12.98 -1.77
C ASP A 82 35.53 -11.91 -0.95
N PRO A 83 34.88 -10.75 -0.71
CA PRO A 83 35.50 -9.65 0.02
C PRO A 83 35.80 -10.01 1.48
N ARG A 84 36.82 -9.36 2.04
CA ARG A 84 37.21 -9.52 3.44
C ARG A 84 36.31 -8.65 4.32
N ILE A 85 35.93 -9.18 5.48
CA ILE A 85 35.22 -8.40 6.51
C ILE A 85 36.29 -7.84 7.46
N LEU A 86 36.51 -6.53 7.42
CA LEU A 86 37.49 -5.83 8.27
C LEU A 86 36.94 -5.50 9.65
N ALA A 87 35.64 -5.18 9.71
CA ALA A 87 34.94 -4.91 10.95
C ALA A 87 33.53 -5.47 10.86
N LEU A 88 33.09 -6.13 11.92
CA LEU A 88 31.73 -6.64 12.07
C LEU A 88 31.19 -6.19 13.42
N GLY A 89 30.04 -5.53 13.40
CA GLY A 89 29.32 -5.10 14.59
C GLY A 89 28.87 -6.28 15.44
N HIS A 90 28.92 -6.13 16.76
CA HIS A 90 28.64 -7.22 17.69
C HIS A 90 27.21 -7.76 17.59
N ALA A 91 26.22 -6.92 17.24
CA ALA A 91 24.84 -7.38 17.08
C ALA A 91 24.68 -8.24 15.82
N LEU A 92 25.32 -7.87 14.70
CA LEU A 92 25.35 -8.68 13.49
C LEU A 92 26.13 -9.98 13.70
N ALA A 93 27.24 -9.92 14.43
CA ALA A 93 28.02 -11.11 14.79
C ALA A 93 27.18 -12.08 15.62
N ALA A 94 26.46 -11.58 16.64
CA ALA A 94 25.58 -12.41 17.48
C ALA A 94 24.44 -13.06 16.67
N GLU A 95 23.86 -12.36 15.69
CA GLU A 95 22.83 -12.93 14.80
C GLU A 95 23.36 -14.09 13.94
N CYS A 96 24.62 -13.98 13.48
CA CYS A 96 25.28 -15.03 12.70
C CYS A 96 25.71 -16.23 13.55
N GLY A 97 25.68 -16.11 14.89
CA GLY A 97 26.06 -17.16 15.85
C GLY A 97 27.33 -16.83 16.61
N GLU A 98 27.33 -17.08 17.92
CA GLU A 98 28.37 -16.60 18.86
C GLU A 98 29.76 -17.26 18.71
N ASP A 99 29.86 -18.40 18.01
CA ASP A 99 31.09 -19.22 17.97
C ASP A 99 31.92 -19.12 16.67
N GLN A 100 31.57 -18.23 15.73
CA GLN A 100 32.25 -18.18 14.42
C GLN A 100 32.93 -16.84 14.16
N GLN A 101 34.26 -16.83 14.07
CA GLN A 101 35.01 -15.69 13.53
C GLN A 101 34.81 -15.61 12.01
N ILE A 102 33.96 -14.68 11.58
CA ILE A 102 33.67 -14.42 10.17
C ILE A 102 34.67 -13.36 9.66
N GLY A 103 35.71 -13.80 8.96
CA GLY A 103 36.72 -12.93 8.33
C GLY A 103 36.49 -12.68 6.85
N ARG A 104 35.65 -13.49 6.19
CA ARG A 104 35.31 -13.38 4.76
C ARG A 104 33.82 -13.58 4.53
N LEU A 105 33.33 -13.03 3.43
CA LEU A 105 31.93 -13.12 3.05
C LEU A 105 31.47 -14.57 2.83
N SER A 106 32.34 -15.42 2.28
CA SER A 106 32.11 -16.86 2.10
C SER A 106 31.86 -17.64 3.39
N GLN A 107 32.27 -17.10 4.54
CA GLN A 107 32.09 -17.72 5.87
C GLN A 107 30.76 -17.33 6.53
N VAL A 108 30.00 -16.43 5.91
CA VAL A 108 28.72 -15.97 6.43
C VAL A 108 27.67 -17.09 6.29
N PRO A 109 26.96 -17.44 7.37
CA PRO A 109 25.92 -18.47 7.30
C PRO A 109 24.82 -18.08 6.30
N GLY A 110 24.41 -19.03 5.46
CA GLY A 110 23.26 -18.83 4.57
C GLY A 110 21.99 -18.60 5.39
N ARG A 111 21.11 -17.70 4.93
CA ARG A 111 19.89 -17.26 5.66
C ARG A 111 20.17 -16.53 6.98
N SER A 112 21.31 -15.84 7.08
CA SER A 112 21.56 -14.77 8.07
C SER A 112 21.20 -13.41 7.50
N VAL A 113 21.11 -12.40 8.36
CA VAL A 113 20.94 -10.99 7.94
C VAL A 113 22.15 -10.52 7.13
N LEU A 114 23.36 -10.93 7.54
CA LEU A 114 24.61 -10.58 6.85
C LEU A 114 24.69 -11.18 5.44
N SER A 115 24.12 -12.37 5.21
CA SER A 115 23.98 -12.98 3.88
C SER A 115 23.15 -12.14 2.92
N ARG A 116 22.38 -11.15 3.38
CA ARG A 116 21.59 -10.29 2.50
C ARG A 116 22.37 -9.10 1.97
N ILE A 117 23.42 -8.68 2.69
CA ILE A 117 24.37 -7.70 2.18
C ILE A 117 25.06 -8.22 0.92
N THR A 118 25.33 -9.54 0.90
CA THR A 118 26.03 -10.20 -0.19
C THR A 118 25.28 -10.09 -1.51
N ASP A 119 23.96 -10.03 -1.46
CA ASP A 119 23.10 -9.96 -2.65
C ASP A 119 23.15 -8.57 -3.31
N HIS A 120 23.51 -7.53 -2.55
CA HIS A 120 23.37 -6.13 -2.98
C HIS A 120 24.70 -5.40 -3.24
N TYR A 121 25.85 -5.85 -2.72
CA TYR A 121 27.10 -5.09 -2.89
C TYR A 121 27.56 -5.00 -4.36
N LEU A 122 27.25 -6.00 -5.19
CA LEU A 122 27.54 -5.96 -6.64
C LEU A 122 26.79 -4.81 -7.33
N GLN A 123 25.60 -4.47 -6.86
CA GLN A 123 24.81 -3.36 -7.40
C GLN A 123 25.45 -2.00 -7.07
N ILE A 124 26.13 -1.88 -5.93
CA ILE A 124 26.88 -0.67 -5.57
C ILE A 124 28.08 -0.49 -6.46
N ILE A 125 28.83 -1.57 -6.72
CA ILE A 125 29.99 -1.52 -7.61
C ILE A 125 29.55 -1.14 -9.03
N ALA A 126 28.38 -1.60 -9.48
CA ALA A 126 27.82 -1.26 -10.79
C ALA A 126 27.31 0.18 -10.88
N ASN A 127 26.62 0.67 -9.84
CA ASN A 127 25.94 1.97 -9.86
C ASN A 127 26.77 3.12 -9.29
N GLU A 128 27.89 2.81 -8.63
CA GLU A 128 28.76 3.79 -7.98
C GLU A 128 28.04 4.72 -6.99
N ALA A 129 27.03 4.20 -6.29
CA ALA A 129 26.16 4.98 -5.42
C ALA A 129 25.76 4.20 -4.14
N PRO A 130 25.45 4.90 -3.04
CA PRO A 130 24.76 4.33 -1.88
C PRO A 130 23.47 3.58 -2.28
N ILE A 131 23.23 2.41 -1.68
CA ILE A 131 22.01 1.62 -1.91
C ILE A 131 21.35 1.27 -0.58
N GLY A 132 20.10 1.70 -0.43
CA GLY A 132 19.19 1.22 0.60
C GLY A 132 18.47 -0.05 0.13
N PHE A 133 18.18 -0.97 1.04
CA PHE A 133 17.37 -2.16 0.77
C PHE A 133 16.55 -2.55 1.98
N GLU A 134 15.36 -3.08 1.75
CA GLU A 134 14.49 -3.62 2.78
C GLU A 134 13.75 -4.85 2.25
N ALA A 135 13.70 -5.90 3.06
CA ALA A 135 13.01 -7.12 2.69
C ALA A 135 12.67 -7.95 3.94
N GLU A 136 11.94 -9.03 3.71
CA GLU A 136 11.64 -10.04 4.71
C GLU A 136 12.23 -11.39 4.27
N PHE A 137 12.69 -12.17 5.23
CA PHE A 137 13.12 -13.55 4.98
C PHE A 137 12.87 -14.41 6.21
N VAL A 138 12.76 -15.71 6.02
CA VAL A 138 12.68 -16.67 7.11
C VAL A 138 14.09 -17.13 7.47
N ASN A 139 14.49 -16.94 8.72
CA ASN A 139 15.82 -17.33 9.19
C ASN A 139 15.94 -18.86 9.40
N ALA A 140 17.14 -19.32 9.75
CA ALA A 140 17.37 -20.75 10.01
C ALA A 140 16.53 -21.32 11.17
N ARG A 141 16.02 -20.46 12.07
CA ARG A 141 15.15 -20.82 13.21
C ARG A 141 13.66 -20.82 12.86
N GLY A 142 13.30 -20.53 11.61
CA GLY A 142 11.90 -20.47 11.16
C GLY A 142 11.18 -19.16 11.48
N ALA A 143 11.85 -18.17 12.08
CA ALA A 143 11.25 -16.88 12.38
C ALA A 143 11.31 -15.93 11.17
N THR A 144 10.25 -15.15 10.99
CA THR A 144 10.17 -14.14 9.94
C THR A 144 10.97 -12.91 10.37
N ILE A 145 12.08 -12.66 9.69
CA ILE A 145 12.94 -11.50 9.91
C ILE A 145 12.62 -10.44 8.88
N LEU A 146 12.26 -9.24 9.34
CA LEU A 146 12.21 -8.05 8.51
C LEU A 146 13.49 -7.27 8.76
N TYR A 147 14.22 -6.94 7.70
CA TYR A 147 15.47 -6.20 7.82
C TYR A 147 15.48 -5.00 6.87
N ARG A 148 16.21 -3.99 7.30
CA ARG A 148 16.43 -2.76 6.57
C ARG A 148 17.91 -2.43 6.60
N GLY A 149 18.54 -2.39 5.43
CA GLY A 149 19.94 -2.07 5.26
C GLY A 149 20.21 -0.83 4.41
N ILE A 150 21.39 -0.25 4.61
CA ILE A 150 22.02 0.67 3.66
C ILE A 150 23.47 0.25 3.49
N LEU A 151 23.94 0.24 2.25
CA LEU A 151 25.33 0.01 1.92
C LEU A 151 25.91 1.27 1.27
N LEU A 152 27.11 1.63 1.71
CA LEU A 152 27.75 2.92 1.46
C LEU A 152 29.13 2.69 0.84
N PRO A 153 29.40 3.21 -0.37
CA PRO A 153 30.68 3.03 -1.04
C PRO A 153 31.75 3.96 -0.48
N PHE A 154 32.97 3.44 -0.31
CA PHE A 154 34.15 4.19 0.12
C PHE A 154 35.32 3.90 -0.81
N SER A 155 36.20 4.87 -0.97
CA SER A 155 37.36 4.78 -1.86
C SER A 155 38.60 5.33 -1.18
N SER A 156 39.75 4.66 -1.37
CA SER A 156 41.03 5.23 -0.95
C SER A 156 41.52 6.29 -1.93
N ASP A 157 41.34 6.07 -3.23
CA ASP A 157 41.91 6.90 -4.32
C ASP A 157 40.92 7.85 -5.02
N ASP A 158 39.65 7.87 -4.59
CA ASP A 158 38.54 8.60 -5.22
C ASP A 158 38.17 8.14 -6.64
N ALA A 159 38.73 7.02 -7.10
CA ALA A 159 38.52 6.47 -8.43
C ALA A 159 37.80 5.13 -8.39
N ARG A 160 38.15 4.23 -7.45
CA ARG A 160 37.53 2.91 -7.32
C ARG A 160 37.01 2.63 -5.92
N ILE A 161 35.92 1.86 -5.85
CA ILE A 161 35.31 1.46 -4.59
C ILE A 161 36.13 0.30 -4.02
N ASP A 162 36.97 0.59 -3.02
CA ASP A 162 37.82 -0.41 -2.34
C ASP A 162 37.17 -0.92 -1.05
N TYR A 163 36.17 -0.19 -0.55
CA TYR A 163 35.48 -0.49 0.70
C TYR A 163 33.98 -0.27 0.56
N ILE A 164 33.19 -1.13 1.20
CA ILE A 164 31.75 -0.91 1.36
C ILE A 164 31.42 -1.02 2.84
N TYR A 165 30.77 0.01 3.35
CA TYR A 165 30.27 0.04 4.71
C TYR A 165 28.77 -0.21 4.71
N GLY A 166 28.34 -1.33 5.28
CA GLY A 166 26.95 -1.71 5.40
C GLY A 166 26.43 -1.47 6.81
N VAL A 167 25.20 -0.97 6.93
CA VAL A 167 24.47 -0.90 8.20
C VAL A 167 23.14 -1.59 7.99
N ILE A 168 22.82 -2.61 8.80
CA ILE A 168 21.52 -3.29 8.76
C ILE A 168 20.92 -3.36 10.14
N ASN A 169 19.65 -2.99 10.23
CA ASN A 169 18.82 -3.30 11.39
C ASN A 169 17.75 -4.33 11.02
N TRP A 170 17.34 -5.16 11.98
CA TRP A 170 16.33 -6.19 11.75
C TRP A 170 15.41 -6.37 12.95
N LYS A 171 14.22 -6.87 12.68
CA LYS A 171 13.25 -7.32 13.66
C LYS A 171 12.81 -8.74 13.38
N GLU A 172 12.82 -9.53 14.43
CA GLU A 172 12.24 -10.86 14.43
C GLU A 172 10.76 -10.76 14.76
N LEU A 173 9.90 -11.10 13.81
CA LEU A 173 8.49 -11.35 14.06
C LEU A 173 8.37 -12.79 14.54
N ALA A 174 8.15 -12.93 15.84
CA ALA A 174 7.78 -14.22 16.40
C ALA A 174 6.47 -14.68 15.75
N ASP A 175 6.45 -15.96 15.39
CA ASP A 175 5.30 -16.65 14.82
C ASP A 175 4.06 -16.34 15.67
N GLN A 176 2.95 -15.94 15.04
CA GLN A 176 1.68 -15.66 15.73
C GLN A 176 1.24 -16.83 16.61
N ARG A 177 1.68 -18.06 16.29
CA ARG A 177 1.52 -19.27 17.11
C ARG A 177 2.07 -19.16 18.54
N THR A 178 3.26 -18.58 18.76
CA THR A 178 3.84 -18.50 20.10
C THR A 178 3.12 -17.45 20.95
N THR A 179 2.66 -16.37 20.30
CA THR A 179 1.82 -15.36 20.94
C THR A 179 0.44 -15.94 21.29
N ASP A 180 -0.15 -16.74 20.40
CA ASP A 180 -1.41 -17.43 20.65
C ASP A 180 -1.28 -18.50 21.73
N GLU A 181 -0.20 -19.28 21.76
CA GLU A 181 0.07 -20.25 22.84
C GLU A 181 0.28 -19.55 24.19
N LEU A 182 1.03 -18.43 24.24
CA LEU A 182 1.19 -17.61 25.45
C LEU A 182 -0.12 -16.95 25.91
N MET A 183 -0.91 -16.42 24.97
CA MET A 183 -2.21 -15.81 25.27
C MET A 183 -3.24 -16.87 25.70
N LEU A 184 -3.16 -18.09 25.16
CA LEU A 184 -3.94 -19.25 25.60
C LEU A 184 -3.54 -19.66 27.03
N GLU A 185 -2.25 -19.66 27.36
CA GLU A 185 -1.75 -19.98 28.70
C GLU A 185 -2.19 -18.93 29.74
N ILE A 186 -2.13 -17.63 29.38
CA ILE A 186 -2.66 -16.53 30.20
C ILE A 186 -4.18 -16.65 30.38
N GLY A 187 -4.91 -16.98 29.30
CA GLY A 187 -6.36 -17.24 29.35
C GLY A 187 -6.72 -18.40 30.28
N GLN A 188 -5.96 -19.50 30.23
CA GLN A 188 -6.14 -20.66 31.11
C GLN A 188 -5.83 -20.35 32.58
N ALA A 189 -4.82 -19.51 32.86
CA ALA A 189 -4.51 -19.05 34.21
C ALA A 189 -5.62 -18.15 34.79
N LEU A 190 -6.18 -17.25 33.96
CA LEU A 190 -7.29 -16.38 34.33
C LEU A 190 -8.59 -17.18 34.57
N ASP A 191 -8.90 -18.17 33.73
CA ASP A 191 -10.06 -19.05 33.90
C ASP A 191 -9.95 -19.97 35.12
N GLY A 192 -8.74 -20.40 35.47
CA GLY A 192 -8.46 -21.12 36.72
C GLY A 192 -8.82 -20.30 37.96
N SER A 193 -8.50 -18.99 37.93
CA SER A 193 -8.82 -18.06 39.02
C SER A 193 -10.33 -17.73 39.11
N ALA A 194 -11.04 -17.72 37.98
CA ALA A 194 -12.47 -17.49 37.91
C ALA A 194 -13.29 -18.69 38.40
N LYS A 195 -12.83 -19.93 38.11
CA LYS A 195 -13.44 -21.17 38.63
C LYS A 195 -13.28 -21.30 40.15
N ALA A 196 -12.14 -20.87 40.71
CA ALA A 196 -11.93 -20.84 42.16
C ALA A 196 -12.86 -19.86 42.90
N ARG A 197 -13.23 -18.72 42.28
CA ARG A 197 -14.20 -17.76 42.84
C ARG A 197 -15.65 -18.24 42.75
N ARG A 198 -16.03 -18.95 41.68
CA ARG A 198 -17.40 -19.52 41.52
C ARG A 198 -17.69 -20.71 42.45
N GLY A 199 -16.67 -21.45 42.89
CA GLY A 199 -16.83 -22.56 43.84
C GLY A 199 -17.22 -22.13 45.26
N LYS A 200 -16.79 -20.94 45.70
CA LYS A 200 -17.11 -20.42 47.05
C LYS A 200 -18.49 -19.76 47.17
N ALA A 201 -19.05 -19.26 46.07
CA ALA A 201 -20.31 -18.52 46.07
C ALA A 201 -21.58 -19.40 46.17
N ARG A 202 -21.47 -20.72 46.01
CA ARG A 202 -22.63 -21.64 45.99
C ARG A 202 -22.92 -22.34 47.32
N ALA A 203 -22.15 -22.06 48.37
CA ALA A 203 -22.24 -22.74 49.67
C ALA A 203 -22.96 -21.91 50.76
N GLN A 204 -23.52 -20.75 50.45
CA GLN A 204 -24.15 -19.87 51.45
C GLN A 204 -25.49 -19.32 50.93
N THR A 205 -26.51 -20.17 50.90
CA THR A 205 -27.91 -19.76 50.86
C THR A 205 -28.71 -20.57 51.88
N ALA A 206 -28.76 -20.04 53.10
CA ALA A 206 -29.79 -20.35 54.09
C ALA A 206 -30.11 -19.03 54.83
N LEU A 207 -31.28 -18.46 54.53
CA LEU A 207 -31.92 -17.36 55.26
C LEU A 207 -32.54 -17.94 56.56
N PRO A 208 -32.69 -17.15 57.65
CA PRO A 208 -33.87 -16.28 57.83
C PRO A 208 -33.53 -14.94 58.53
N ASP A 209 -34.14 -13.80 58.16
CA ASP A 209 -35.41 -13.21 58.64
C ASP A 209 -35.22 -12.20 59.80
N ASP A 210 -36.05 -11.16 59.76
CA ASP A 210 -36.32 -10.11 60.74
C ASP A 210 -35.34 -8.92 60.96
N GLY A 211 -35.95 -7.72 60.97
CA GLY A 211 -35.63 -6.73 62.00
C GLY A 211 -34.95 -5.43 61.55
N LYS A 212 -35.78 -4.42 61.38
CA LYS A 212 -35.55 -2.96 61.50
C LYS A 212 -34.34 -2.43 62.30
N ASP A 213 -33.94 -1.24 61.82
CA ASP A 213 -33.39 -0.06 62.51
C ASP A 213 -31.85 0.07 62.72
N ASP A 214 -31.40 1.24 62.23
CA ASP A 214 -30.28 2.11 62.67
C ASP A 214 -28.79 1.79 62.42
N GLU A 215 -28.23 2.70 61.62
CA GLU A 215 -26.95 3.43 61.78
C GLU A 215 -25.58 2.72 61.72
N ASP A 216 -24.70 3.39 60.96
CA ASP A 216 -23.23 3.40 60.98
C ASP A 216 -22.43 2.21 60.44
N ALA A 217 -21.98 2.35 59.19
CA ALA A 217 -20.56 2.62 58.88
C ALA A 217 -20.28 2.43 57.37
N SER A 218 -20.34 3.52 56.61
CA SER A 218 -19.66 3.61 55.31
C SER A 218 -18.27 4.20 55.54
N THR A 219 -17.26 3.40 55.24
CA THR A 219 -15.85 3.71 55.39
C THR A 219 -15.43 4.82 54.42
N MET A 220 -14.89 5.88 55.02
CA MET A 220 -13.90 6.84 54.51
C MET A 220 -13.18 6.53 53.19
N SER A 221 -13.14 7.52 52.30
CA SER A 221 -11.99 8.43 52.12
C SER A 221 -12.29 9.30 50.87
N GLY A 222 -12.50 10.62 50.92
CA GLY A 222 -11.74 11.65 51.63
C GLY A 222 -10.78 12.33 50.63
N ILE A 223 -11.29 13.08 49.64
CA ILE A 223 -11.19 14.56 49.57
C ILE A 223 -10.10 15.18 50.46
N TRP A 224 -9.07 15.73 49.83
CA TRP A 224 -8.16 16.79 50.30
C TRP A 224 -7.99 17.75 49.09
N ALA A 225 -8.38 19.03 49.06
CA ALA A 225 -8.12 20.21 49.89
C ALA A 225 -6.74 20.88 49.63
N ASP A 226 -6.81 22.15 49.15
CA ASP A 226 -5.87 23.32 49.13
C ASP A 226 -4.40 23.15 49.54
N GLY A 227 -3.38 23.74 48.88
CA GLY A 227 -3.16 25.18 48.61
C GLY A 227 -1.64 25.53 48.76
N PRO A 228 -1.14 26.76 48.52
CA PRO A 228 0.01 27.01 47.62
C PRO A 228 1.29 27.73 48.19
N ILE A 229 2.32 27.85 47.31
CA ILE A 229 3.48 28.80 47.22
C ILE A 229 4.71 28.60 48.13
N ALA A 230 5.90 28.35 47.54
CA ALA A 230 7.06 29.29 47.49
C ALA A 230 8.43 28.62 47.22
N GLY A 231 9.09 29.06 46.13
CA GLY A 231 10.55 29.32 46.07
C GLY A 231 11.50 28.18 45.71
N GLY A 232 12.23 28.32 44.60
CA GLY A 232 13.52 27.64 44.38
C GLY A 232 13.85 27.29 42.93
N ASP A 233 14.62 28.17 42.28
CA ASP A 233 15.50 28.00 41.11
C ASP A 233 15.10 27.18 39.85
N PRO A 234 15.21 27.76 38.63
CA PRO A 234 15.18 26.98 37.40
C PRO A 234 16.49 26.21 37.18
N SER A 235 16.37 24.88 37.12
CA SER A 235 17.38 23.97 36.56
C SER A 235 17.62 24.27 35.07
N PRO A 236 18.87 24.26 34.56
CA PRO A 236 19.22 24.77 33.23
C PRO A 236 19.04 23.78 32.07
N TRP A 237 18.07 22.86 32.15
CA TRP A 237 17.87 21.83 31.11
C TRP A 237 16.38 21.63 30.82
N SER A 238 15.80 22.57 30.06
CA SER A 238 14.57 22.36 29.31
C SER A 238 14.91 22.28 27.83
N ASP A 239 14.59 21.15 27.19
CA ASP A 239 14.65 20.92 25.76
C ASP A 239 13.69 21.88 25.03
N ASP A 240 14.23 22.97 24.49
CA ASP A 240 13.66 23.72 23.38
C ASP A 240 14.48 23.45 22.12
N PRO A 241 13.86 23.24 20.95
CA PRO A 241 14.59 23.00 19.70
C PRO A 241 15.37 24.27 19.29
N ALA A 242 16.69 24.14 19.17
CA ALA A 242 17.53 25.20 18.61
C ALA A 242 17.08 25.54 17.16
N PRO A 243 17.04 26.82 16.78
CA PRO A 243 16.70 27.21 15.41
C PRO A 243 17.78 26.72 14.43
N ALA A 244 17.34 26.19 13.30
CA ALA A 244 18.22 25.77 12.21
C ALA A 244 19.08 26.96 11.73
N LEU A 245 20.40 26.78 11.74
CA LEU A 245 21.36 27.73 11.19
C LEU A 245 21.13 27.89 9.68
N ASP A 246 20.76 29.10 9.27
CA ASP A 246 20.60 29.50 7.87
C ASP A 246 21.97 29.69 7.21
N LEU A 247 22.31 28.76 6.30
CA LEU A 247 23.56 28.78 5.52
C LEU A 247 23.40 29.41 4.13
N SER A 248 22.29 30.13 3.87
CA SER A 248 22.08 30.87 2.63
C SER A 248 23.17 31.90 2.25
N PRO A 249 24.00 32.48 3.16
CA PRO A 249 24.99 33.48 2.76
C PRO A 249 26.38 32.94 2.37
N PHE A 250 26.62 31.62 2.36
CA PHE A 250 27.94 31.04 2.02
C PHE A 250 28.01 30.36 0.64
N ILE A 251 26.94 30.41 -0.16
CA ILE A 251 26.99 30.04 -1.58
C ILE A 251 27.43 31.29 -2.36
N ASP A 252 28.71 31.33 -2.71
CA ASP A 252 29.36 32.45 -3.38
C ASP A 252 28.71 32.70 -4.76
N ALA A 253 27.99 33.82 -4.84
CA ALA A 253 27.24 34.29 -5.99
C ALA A 253 28.17 34.97 -7.00
N ARG A 254 29.02 34.18 -7.67
CA ARG A 254 29.85 34.69 -8.79
C ARG A 254 30.07 33.67 -9.89
N ALA A 255 28.98 33.11 -10.40
CA ALA A 255 28.90 32.66 -11.78
C ALA A 255 27.51 33.05 -12.29
N ASP A 256 27.48 33.96 -13.25
CA ASP A 256 26.28 34.28 -14.00
C ASP A 256 26.21 33.32 -15.20
N PRO A 257 25.35 32.29 -15.18
CA PRO A 257 24.70 31.81 -16.38
C PRO A 257 23.26 32.29 -16.31
N ALA A 258 23.02 33.42 -16.97
CA ALA A 258 21.69 33.75 -17.43
C ALA A 258 21.07 32.51 -18.12
N ALA A 259 19.90 32.12 -17.61
CA ALA A 259 18.89 31.30 -18.28
C ALA A 259 19.25 29.87 -18.70
N VAL A 260 19.18 28.93 -17.75
CA VAL A 260 18.40 27.70 -17.96
C VAL A 260 17.61 27.39 -16.68
N ARG A 261 16.49 28.10 -16.45
CA ARG A 261 15.33 27.41 -15.86
C ARG A 261 14.90 26.41 -16.93
N PRO A 262 14.72 25.11 -16.65
CA PRO A 262 14.00 24.26 -17.60
C PRO A 262 12.66 24.95 -17.79
N THR A 263 12.43 25.46 -19.00
CA THR A 263 11.12 25.98 -19.38
C THR A 263 10.15 24.85 -19.06
N GLN A 264 9.20 25.08 -18.15
CA GLN A 264 8.05 24.17 -18.02
C GLN A 264 7.15 24.42 -19.23
N ALA A 265 7.69 24.28 -20.45
CA ALA A 265 6.90 24.25 -21.65
C ALA A 265 5.89 23.12 -21.48
N GLU A 266 4.62 23.46 -21.65
CA GLU A 266 3.61 22.42 -21.70
C GLU A 266 3.93 21.52 -22.89
N PRO A 267 3.99 20.19 -22.70
CA PRO A 267 4.22 19.27 -23.80
C PRO A 267 3.21 19.53 -24.92
N HIS A 268 3.69 19.68 -26.14
CA HIS A 268 2.86 19.96 -27.31
C HIS A 268 2.49 18.68 -28.05
N THR A 269 3.30 17.62 -27.90
CA THR A 269 3.07 16.33 -28.56
C THR A 269 2.72 15.22 -27.57
N LEU A 270 2.01 14.20 -28.05
CA LEU A 270 1.64 13.04 -27.22
C LEU A 270 2.87 12.27 -26.70
N THR A 271 3.94 12.22 -27.50
CA THR A 271 5.22 11.61 -27.11
C THR A 271 5.87 12.36 -25.94
N GLU A 272 5.91 13.69 -25.98
CA GLU A 272 6.45 14.49 -24.86
C GLU A 272 5.61 14.32 -23.58
N TRP A 273 4.28 14.18 -23.72
CA TRP A 273 3.40 13.84 -22.58
C TRP A 273 3.77 12.48 -21.99
N LEU A 274 4.00 11.47 -22.83
CA LEU A 274 4.42 10.13 -22.39
C LEU A 274 5.80 10.17 -21.71
N GLU A 275 6.77 10.88 -22.28
CA GLU A 275 8.11 11.03 -21.69
C GLU A 275 8.06 11.72 -20.34
N LYS A 276 7.27 12.80 -20.22
CA LYS A 276 7.06 13.49 -18.94
C LYS A 276 6.40 12.59 -17.90
N ALA A 277 5.43 11.78 -18.30
CA ALA A 277 4.79 10.79 -17.43
C ALA A 277 5.78 9.71 -16.99
N ARG A 278 6.57 9.15 -17.91
CA ARG A 278 7.63 8.17 -17.61
C ARG A 278 8.70 8.74 -16.69
N ALA A 279 9.18 9.94 -16.94
CA ALA A 279 10.15 10.62 -16.08
C ALA A 279 9.59 10.84 -14.66
N SER A 280 8.28 11.08 -14.54
CA SER A 280 7.63 11.18 -13.22
C SER A 280 7.49 9.82 -12.54
N ALA A 281 7.18 8.75 -13.29
CA ALA A 281 7.14 7.39 -12.77
C ALA A 281 8.52 6.92 -12.30
N LEU A 282 9.58 7.17 -13.07
CA LEU A 282 10.97 6.88 -12.69
C LEU A 282 11.40 7.65 -11.43
N ARG A 283 11.05 8.94 -11.34
CA ARG A 283 11.28 9.73 -10.11
C ARG A 283 10.52 9.18 -8.91
N ALA A 284 9.30 8.67 -9.11
CA ALA A 284 8.53 8.03 -8.05
C ALA A 284 9.19 6.73 -7.58
N LEU A 285 9.85 5.98 -8.48
CA LEU A 285 10.61 4.78 -8.13
C LEU A 285 11.91 5.10 -7.39
N ALA A 286 12.58 6.21 -7.75
CA ALA A 286 13.85 6.62 -7.15
C ALA A 286 13.72 7.42 -5.84
N SER A 287 12.50 7.84 -5.45
CA SER A 287 12.29 8.69 -4.26
C SER A 287 11.81 7.86 -3.06
N GLU A 288 12.75 7.42 -2.22
CA GLU A 288 12.46 6.55 -1.07
C GLU A 288 11.78 7.28 0.13
N ASP A 289 11.86 8.61 0.25
CA ASP A 289 11.42 9.33 1.47
C ASP A 289 10.19 10.27 1.34
N ARG A 290 9.50 10.29 0.20
CA ARG A 290 8.17 10.96 0.01
C ARG A 290 7.21 10.14 -0.87
N THR A 291 7.32 8.82 -0.74
CA THR A 291 6.78 7.77 -1.63
C THR A 291 5.31 7.91 -2.03
N ARG A 292 4.43 8.49 -1.20
CA ARG A 292 3.02 8.69 -1.59
C ARG A 292 2.82 9.91 -2.49
N GLN A 293 3.47 11.03 -2.20
CA GLN A 293 3.32 12.25 -2.99
C GLN A 293 3.97 12.11 -4.37
N SER A 294 5.14 11.48 -4.45
CA SER A 294 5.81 11.21 -5.74
C SER A 294 5.02 10.22 -6.59
N LEU A 295 4.45 9.18 -5.97
CA LEU A 295 3.55 8.24 -6.65
C LEU A 295 2.26 8.93 -7.12
N TYR A 296 1.63 9.76 -6.29
CA TYR A 296 0.42 10.50 -6.68
C TYR A 296 0.70 11.49 -7.79
N ALA A 297 1.86 12.15 -7.77
CA ALA A 297 2.32 12.99 -8.87
C ALA A 297 2.52 12.16 -10.15
N ALA A 298 3.11 10.97 -10.08
CA ALA A 298 3.26 10.08 -11.23
C ALA A 298 1.91 9.61 -11.80
N ILE A 299 0.97 9.21 -10.95
CA ILE A 299 -0.40 8.84 -11.36
C ILE A 299 -1.12 10.05 -11.95
N GLY A 300 -0.95 11.25 -11.37
CA GLY A 300 -1.47 12.49 -11.91
C GLY A 300 -0.91 12.82 -13.31
N ARG A 301 0.40 12.62 -13.52
CA ARG A 301 1.01 12.78 -14.85
C ARG A 301 0.56 11.72 -15.86
N ALA A 302 0.27 10.49 -15.40
CA ALA A 302 -0.34 9.48 -16.24
C ALA A 302 -1.77 9.88 -16.66
N TRP A 303 -2.51 10.59 -15.81
CA TRP A 303 -3.82 11.15 -16.15
C TRP A 303 -3.72 12.31 -17.15
N ASP A 304 -2.76 13.22 -16.98
CA ASP A 304 -2.50 14.27 -17.97
C ASP A 304 -2.22 13.66 -19.36
N PHE A 305 -1.42 12.58 -19.41
CA PHE A 305 -1.18 11.82 -20.64
C PHE A 305 -2.45 11.15 -21.18
N ALA A 306 -3.33 10.64 -20.32
CA ALA A 306 -4.61 10.07 -20.75
C ALA A 306 -5.52 11.10 -21.42
N LEU A 307 -5.62 12.31 -20.86
CA LEU A 307 -6.37 13.40 -21.47
C LEU A 307 -5.80 13.80 -22.84
N ALA A 308 -4.46 13.85 -22.96
CA ALA A 308 -3.80 14.11 -24.24
C ALA A 308 -4.03 12.98 -25.26
N ALA A 309 -4.03 11.72 -24.80
CA ALA A 309 -4.29 10.55 -25.65
C ALA A 309 -5.73 10.51 -26.17
N GLU A 310 -6.71 10.97 -25.38
CA GLU A 310 -8.10 11.11 -25.81
C GLU A 310 -8.26 12.14 -26.94
N ALA A 311 -7.44 13.21 -26.93
CA ALA A 311 -7.43 14.20 -28.01
C ALA A 311 -6.70 13.73 -29.29
N ALA A 312 -5.84 12.70 -29.19
CA ALA A 312 -5.02 12.19 -30.28
C ALA A 312 -5.03 10.64 -30.37
N PRO A 313 -6.19 10.02 -30.69
CA PRO A 313 -6.35 8.56 -30.63
C PRO A 313 -5.47 7.79 -31.63
N ALA A 314 -5.17 8.38 -32.80
CA ALA A 314 -4.31 7.75 -33.80
C ALA A 314 -2.85 7.65 -33.33
N ASP A 315 -2.33 8.72 -32.72
CA ASP A 315 -0.98 8.73 -32.15
C ASP A 315 -0.88 7.80 -30.94
N PHE A 316 -1.92 7.73 -30.12
CA PHE A 316 -1.98 6.79 -29.00
C PHE A 316 -1.93 5.33 -29.48
N ALA A 317 -2.71 4.99 -30.51
CA ALA A 317 -2.69 3.65 -31.10
C ALA A 317 -1.30 3.27 -31.64
N ARG A 318 -0.60 4.22 -32.28
CA ARG A 318 0.78 4.03 -32.75
C ARG A 318 1.75 3.74 -31.59
N LEU A 319 1.69 4.54 -30.51
CA LEU A 319 2.54 4.33 -29.32
C LEU A 319 2.29 2.98 -28.65
N VAL A 320 1.04 2.54 -28.59
CA VAL A 320 0.67 1.22 -28.04
C VAL A 320 1.25 0.09 -28.90
N ALA A 321 1.15 0.21 -30.23
CA ALA A 321 1.68 -0.79 -31.15
C ALA A 321 3.22 -0.86 -31.11
N GLU A 322 3.91 0.28 -31.07
CA GLU A 322 5.37 0.37 -30.95
C GLU A 322 5.89 -0.28 -29.66
N ALA A 323 5.11 -0.21 -28.57
CA ALA A 323 5.43 -0.87 -27.31
C ALA A 323 5.08 -2.37 -27.28
N GLY A 324 4.59 -2.95 -28.39
CA GLY A 324 4.15 -4.35 -28.45
C GLY A 324 2.90 -4.64 -27.62
N LEU A 325 2.12 -3.62 -27.29
CA LEU A 325 0.89 -3.74 -26.50
C LEU A 325 -0.34 -3.83 -27.42
N VAL A 326 -1.43 -4.38 -26.88
CA VAL A 326 -2.71 -4.52 -27.60
C VAL A 326 -3.77 -3.70 -26.89
N LEU A 327 -4.51 -2.88 -27.65
CA LEU A 327 -5.68 -2.16 -27.13
C LEU A 327 -6.78 -3.16 -26.79
N GLN A 328 -7.32 -3.05 -25.57
CA GLN A 328 -8.40 -3.89 -25.09
C GLN A 328 -9.64 -3.03 -24.86
N ASP A 329 -10.73 -3.29 -25.59
CA ASP A 329 -12.00 -2.56 -25.43
C ASP A 329 -12.56 -2.65 -24.01
N ARG A 330 -12.29 -3.77 -23.32
CA ARG A 330 -12.72 -4.01 -21.93
C ARG A 330 -11.88 -3.25 -20.90
N ALA A 331 -10.64 -2.85 -21.24
CA ALA A 331 -9.70 -2.23 -20.31
C ALA A 331 -8.78 -1.22 -21.01
N PRO A 332 -9.34 -0.13 -21.57
CA PRO A 332 -8.59 0.80 -22.42
C PRO A 332 -7.46 1.54 -21.68
N LEU A 333 -7.56 1.63 -20.35
CA LEU A 333 -6.57 2.33 -19.51
C LEU A 333 -5.38 1.44 -19.10
N ILE A 334 -5.45 0.12 -19.25
CA ILE A 334 -4.33 -0.77 -18.89
C ILE A 334 -3.12 -0.59 -19.82
N PRO A 335 -3.28 -0.57 -21.17
CA PRO A 335 -2.17 -0.26 -22.07
C PRO A 335 -1.54 1.10 -21.78
N LEU A 336 -2.36 2.10 -21.42
CA LEU A 336 -1.88 3.43 -21.06
C LEU A 336 -0.97 3.41 -19.82
N VAL A 337 -1.41 2.74 -18.75
CA VAL A 337 -0.60 2.62 -17.52
C VAL A 337 0.68 1.84 -17.81
N LYS A 338 0.63 0.78 -18.62
CA LYS A 338 1.82 0.02 -19.04
C LYS A 338 2.81 0.86 -19.83
N LEU A 339 2.34 1.77 -20.69
CA LEU A 339 3.20 2.70 -21.42
C LEU A 339 3.97 3.62 -20.46
N VAL A 340 3.34 4.07 -19.38
CA VAL A 340 3.92 5.02 -18.41
C VAL A 340 4.82 4.36 -17.37
N PHE A 341 4.37 3.26 -16.75
CA PHE A 341 5.05 2.61 -15.62
C PHE A 341 5.91 1.41 -16.03
N GLY A 342 5.76 0.92 -17.26
CA GLY A 342 6.44 -0.27 -17.78
C GLY A 342 5.50 -1.48 -17.83
N ALA A 343 5.72 -2.34 -18.83
CA ALA A 343 4.93 -3.55 -19.03
C ALA A 343 5.20 -4.63 -17.97
N ASP A 344 6.44 -4.66 -17.45
CA ASP A 344 6.92 -5.62 -16.42
C ASP A 344 6.69 -5.12 -14.99
N TYR A 345 6.01 -3.97 -14.84
CA TYR A 345 5.64 -3.46 -13.52
C TYR A 345 4.62 -4.40 -12.85
N ASP A 346 4.53 -4.34 -11.51
CA ASP A 346 3.65 -5.22 -10.75
C ASP A 346 2.20 -5.18 -11.27
N LYS A 347 1.66 -6.36 -11.60
CA LYS A 347 0.35 -6.52 -12.25
C LYS A 347 -0.79 -5.99 -11.39
N THR A 348 -0.67 -6.14 -10.08
CA THR A 348 -1.66 -5.65 -9.12
C THR A 348 -1.68 -4.13 -9.14
N ARG A 349 -0.52 -3.49 -8.99
CA ARG A 349 -0.37 -2.02 -9.05
C ARG A 349 -0.84 -1.42 -10.37
N LEU A 350 -0.50 -2.03 -11.50
CA LEU A 350 -0.99 -1.57 -12.81
C LEU A 350 -2.52 -1.54 -12.87
N THR A 351 -3.17 -2.55 -12.29
CA THR A 351 -4.64 -2.65 -12.22
C THR A 351 -5.22 -1.61 -11.26
N GLU A 352 -4.56 -1.36 -10.13
CA GLU A 352 -4.93 -0.31 -9.18
C GLU A 352 -4.86 1.07 -9.81
N TYR A 353 -3.77 1.40 -10.50
CA TYR A 353 -3.59 2.69 -11.18
C TYR A 353 -4.61 2.88 -12.30
N ALA A 354 -4.86 1.85 -13.12
CA ALA A 354 -5.91 1.91 -14.14
C ALA A 354 -7.31 2.11 -13.54
N THR A 355 -7.56 1.56 -12.35
CA THR A 355 -8.82 1.78 -11.61
C THR A 355 -8.93 3.24 -11.14
N VAL A 356 -7.85 3.83 -10.63
CA VAL A 356 -7.80 5.25 -10.26
C VAL A 356 -8.01 6.16 -11.47
N LEU A 357 -7.38 5.88 -12.62
CA LEU A 357 -7.61 6.64 -13.85
C LEU A 357 -9.06 6.50 -14.35
N GLY A 358 -9.64 5.30 -14.24
CA GLY A 358 -11.05 5.07 -14.56
C GLY A 358 -11.99 5.91 -13.70
N HIS A 359 -11.67 6.03 -12.41
CA HIS A 359 -12.37 6.91 -11.49
C HIS A 359 -12.24 8.40 -11.88
N ALA A 360 -11.01 8.85 -12.19
CA ALA A 360 -10.73 10.21 -12.61
C ALA A 360 -11.55 10.59 -13.86
N ARG A 361 -11.61 9.69 -14.85
CA ARG A 361 -12.43 9.86 -16.06
C ARG A 361 -13.92 9.97 -15.74
N ARG A 362 -14.46 9.10 -14.88
CA ARG A 362 -15.88 9.12 -14.50
C ARG A 362 -16.27 10.39 -13.74
N MET A 363 -15.35 10.92 -12.93
CA MET A 363 -15.56 12.14 -12.15
C MET A 363 -15.25 13.43 -12.93
N GLY A 364 -14.73 13.32 -14.16
CA GLY A 364 -14.37 14.49 -14.98
C GLY A 364 -13.20 15.30 -14.42
N ILE A 365 -12.21 14.65 -13.80
CA ILE A 365 -11.06 15.33 -13.20
C ILE A 365 -10.20 16.00 -14.26
N GLY A 366 -9.86 17.27 -14.06
CA GLY A 366 -9.05 18.06 -14.98
C GLY A 366 -7.56 17.71 -14.93
N LYS A 367 -6.82 18.28 -15.88
CA LYS A 367 -5.35 18.19 -15.98
C LYS A 367 -4.71 18.78 -14.72
N GLY A 368 -3.74 18.06 -14.14
CA GLY A 368 -3.01 18.47 -12.95
C GLY A 368 -3.73 18.29 -11.61
N GLU A 369 -5.04 18.01 -11.61
CA GLU A 369 -5.86 17.98 -10.38
C GLU A 369 -5.79 16.63 -9.64
N LEU A 370 -5.50 15.54 -10.35
CA LEU A 370 -5.62 14.19 -9.79
C LEU A 370 -4.65 13.92 -8.63
N ALA A 371 -3.43 14.46 -8.68
CA ALA A 371 -2.43 14.24 -7.63
C ALA A 371 -2.87 14.86 -6.29
N ASP A 372 -3.45 16.06 -6.34
CA ASP A 372 -3.95 16.77 -5.17
C ASP A 372 -5.18 16.06 -4.58
N LEU A 373 -6.08 15.58 -5.44
CA LEU A 373 -7.23 14.78 -5.03
C LEU A 373 -6.80 13.50 -4.30
N LEU A 374 -5.79 12.80 -4.82
CA LEU A 374 -5.22 11.61 -4.17
C LEU A 374 -4.57 11.93 -2.83
N GLY A 375 -3.92 13.09 -2.71
CA GLY A 375 -3.32 13.60 -1.47
C GLY A 375 -4.35 13.97 -0.41
N ALA A 376 -5.47 14.57 -0.80
CA ALA A 376 -6.54 15.01 0.09
C ALA A 376 -7.49 13.88 0.51
N ALA A 377 -7.58 12.78 -0.27
CA ALA A 377 -8.48 11.68 0.03
C ALA A 377 -7.99 10.85 1.25
N PRO A 378 -8.80 10.72 2.32
CA PRO A 378 -8.47 9.84 3.43
C PRO A 378 -8.43 8.38 2.93
N GLY A 379 -7.26 7.74 3.07
CA GLY A 379 -7.00 6.38 2.54
C GLY A 379 -6.47 6.33 1.09
N GLY A 380 -6.26 7.49 0.44
CA GLY A 380 -5.58 7.62 -0.85
C GLY A 380 -6.12 6.72 -1.96
N ILE A 381 -5.21 6.06 -2.68
CA ILE A 381 -5.52 5.14 -3.79
C ILE A 381 -6.52 4.05 -3.36
N LYS A 382 -6.35 3.44 -2.18
CA LYS A 382 -7.21 2.35 -1.71
C LYS A 382 -8.66 2.80 -1.51
N ALA A 383 -8.86 4.00 -0.98
CA ALA A 383 -10.20 4.56 -0.79
C ALA A 383 -10.92 4.80 -2.13
N ILE A 384 -10.19 5.30 -3.14
CA ILE A 384 -10.74 5.48 -4.49
C ILE A 384 -11.10 4.13 -5.12
N ILE A 385 -10.23 3.13 -5.01
CA ILE A 385 -10.50 1.79 -5.52
C ILE A 385 -11.75 1.18 -4.86
N ALA A 386 -11.90 1.31 -3.54
CA ALA A 386 -13.08 0.82 -2.83
C ALA A 386 -14.37 1.47 -3.34
N ARG A 387 -14.36 2.80 -3.54
CA ARG A 387 -15.50 3.55 -4.11
C ARG A 387 -15.83 3.09 -5.54
N GLU A 388 -14.80 2.90 -6.36
CA GLU A 388 -14.97 2.45 -7.75
C GLU A 388 -15.52 1.01 -7.81
N ARG A 389 -15.01 0.11 -6.97
CA ARG A 389 -15.53 -1.26 -6.84
C ARG A 389 -16.98 -1.27 -6.35
N ALA A 390 -17.34 -0.43 -5.39
CA ALA A 390 -18.72 -0.31 -4.91
C ALA A 390 -19.67 0.16 -6.03
N ALA A 391 -19.24 1.16 -6.83
CA ALA A 391 -20.02 1.65 -7.95
C ALA A 391 -20.22 0.60 -9.06
N ARG A 392 -19.16 -0.15 -9.41
CA ARG A 392 -19.25 -1.24 -10.39
C ARG A 392 -20.18 -2.35 -9.92
N ARG A 393 -20.08 -2.78 -8.66
CA ARG A 393 -21.02 -3.76 -8.08
C ARG A 393 -22.46 -3.28 -8.13
N GLY A 394 -22.70 -1.99 -7.88
CA GLY A 394 -24.03 -1.39 -8.02
C GLY A 394 -24.57 -1.46 -9.46
N ALA A 395 -23.74 -1.10 -10.44
CA ALA A 395 -24.09 -1.17 -11.85
C ALA A 395 -24.30 -2.62 -12.33
N ASP A 396 -23.44 -3.55 -11.93
CA ASP A 396 -23.55 -4.97 -12.26
C ASP A 396 -24.81 -5.58 -11.65
N ARG A 397 -25.15 -5.23 -10.39
CA ARG A 397 -26.39 -5.65 -9.75
C ARG A 397 -27.62 -5.11 -10.48
N ALA A 398 -27.59 -3.84 -10.90
CA ALA A 398 -28.67 -3.25 -11.68
C ALA A 398 -28.81 -3.92 -13.06
N ALA A 399 -27.69 -4.19 -13.74
CA ALA A 399 -27.68 -4.90 -15.03
C ALA A 399 -28.13 -6.36 -14.90
N ALA A 400 -27.74 -7.05 -13.83
CA ALA A 400 -28.18 -8.40 -13.52
C ALA A 400 -29.68 -8.44 -13.21
N ALA A 401 -30.18 -7.52 -12.38
CA ALA A 401 -31.61 -7.36 -12.12
C ALA A 401 -32.38 -7.06 -13.41
N HIS A 402 -31.84 -6.20 -14.27
CA HIS A 402 -32.42 -5.89 -15.58
C HIS A 402 -32.52 -7.13 -16.48
N LYS A 403 -31.46 -7.95 -16.55
CA LYS A 403 -31.46 -9.21 -17.29
C LYS A 403 -32.39 -10.25 -16.66
N GLN A 404 -32.50 -10.28 -15.33
CA GLN A 404 -33.33 -11.26 -14.61
C GLN A 404 -34.82 -11.04 -14.88
N TRP A 405 -35.33 -9.81 -14.75
CA TRP A 405 -36.76 -9.57 -15.03
C TRP A 405 -37.09 -9.80 -16.51
N GLN A 406 -36.18 -9.47 -17.44
CA GLN A 406 -36.38 -9.76 -18.86
C GLN A 406 -36.43 -11.26 -19.15
N ARG A 407 -35.60 -12.07 -18.48
CA ARG A 407 -35.66 -13.54 -18.59
C ARG A 407 -36.99 -14.07 -18.06
N ALA A 408 -37.44 -13.58 -16.90
CA ALA A 408 -38.74 -13.95 -16.35
C ALA A 408 -39.88 -13.56 -17.30
N ALA A 409 -39.87 -12.34 -17.84
CA ALA A 409 -40.86 -11.87 -18.80
C ALA A 409 -40.87 -12.69 -20.11
N ARG A 410 -39.73 -13.21 -20.57
CA ARG A 410 -39.65 -14.09 -21.74
C ARG A 410 -40.22 -15.48 -21.52
N ALA A 411 -40.32 -15.94 -20.28
CA ALA A 411 -40.86 -17.25 -19.92
C ALA A 411 -42.37 -17.23 -19.66
N LEU A 412 -42.98 -16.05 -19.54
CA LEU A 412 -44.43 -15.91 -19.38
C LEU A 412 -45.17 -16.31 -20.66
N PRO A 413 -46.34 -16.96 -20.54
CA PRO A 413 -47.18 -17.26 -21.70
C PRO A 413 -47.66 -15.96 -22.34
N THR A 414 -47.64 -15.92 -23.67
CA THR A 414 -48.08 -14.75 -24.45
C THR A 414 -49.49 -14.96 -24.99
N ARG A 415 -50.24 -13.87 -25.16
CA ARG A 415 -51.60 -13.84 -25.71
C ARG A 415 -51.73 -12.65 -26.66
N PRO A 416 -52.59 -12.69 -27.70
CA PRO A 416 -52.82 -11.52 -28.53
C PRO A 416 -53.48 -10.41 -27.70
N LEU A 417 -53.19 -9.15 -28.02
CA LEU A 417 -53.79 -8.00 -27.32
C LEU A 417 -55.33 -7.98 -27.44
N SER A 418 -55.88 -8.55 -28.52
CA SER A 418 -57.32 -8.71 -28.73
C SER A 418 -58.01 -9.62 -27.72
N ALA A 419 -57.27 -10.42 -26.94
CA ALA A 419 -57.81 -11.29 -25.92
C ALA A 419 -58.08 -10.59 -24.56
N LEU A 420 -57.88 -9.27 -24.49
CA LEU A 420 -58.22 -8.48 -23.30
C LEU A 420 -59.74 -8.48 -23.08
N PRO A 421 -60.22 -8.75 -21.85
CA PRO A 421 -61.64 -8.65 -21.50
C PRO A 421 -62.17 -7.23 -21.70
N HIS A 422 -63.42 -7.10 -22.16
CA HIS A 422 -64.10 -5.81 -22.28
C HIS A 422 -64.75 -5.37 -20.95
N GLU A 423 -64.89 -6.30 -20.00
CA GLU A 423 -65.39 -6.06 -18.65
C GLU A 423 -64.20 -6.08 -17.68
N GLY A 424 -64.06 -5.05 -16.83
CA GLY A 424 -62.92 -4.93 -15.92
C GLY A 424 -62.81 -3.54 -15.28
N ALA A 425 -61.68 -3.28 -14.62
CA ALA A 425 -61.38 -1.97 -14.03
C ALA A 425 -61.24 -0.88 -15.12
N GLU A 426 -61.59 0.36 -14.80
CA GLU A 426 -61.52 1.50 -15.73
C GLU A 426 -60.11 1.73 -16.29
N PHE A 427 -59.08 1.44 -15.50
CA PHE A 427 -57.67 1.58 -15.90
C PHE A 427 -56.88 0.31 -15.58
N ALA A 428 -56.16 -0.20 -16.57
CA ALA A 428 -55.28 -1.35 -16.42
C ALA A 428 -53.95 -1.13 -17.17
N LEU A 429 -52.89 -1.77 -16.68
CA LEU A 429 -51.58 -1.81 -17.34
C LEU A 429 -51.37 -3.17 -17.98
N VAL A 430 -51.04 -3.16 -19.27
CA VAL A 430 -50.70 -4.37 -20.02
C VAL A 430 -49.23 -4.35 -20.40
N MET A 431 -48.53 -5.43 -20.06
CA MET A 431 -47.14 -5.61 -20.49
C MET A 431 -47.13 -6.33 -21.84
N VAL A 432 -46.50 -5.73 -22.85
CA VAL A 432 -46.41 -6.31 -24.19
C VAL A 432 -44.97 -6.69 -24.54
N ARG A 433 -44.81 -7.81 -25.25
CA ARG A 433 -43.57 -8.26 -25.88
C ARG A 433 -43.64 -7.94 -27.37
N ARG A 434 -42.62 -7.22 -27.86
CA ARG A 434 -42.44 -6.95 -29.29
C ARG A 434 -41.41 -7.90 -29.86
N VAL A 435 -41.74 -8.54 -30.97
CA VAL A 435 -40.81 -9.37 -31.75
C VAL A 435 -40.70 -8.75 -33.16
N PRO A 436 -39.48 -8.56 -33.70
CA PRO A 436 -39.32 -7.99 -35.04
C PRO A 436 -40.11 -8.79 -36.08
N GLY A 437 -41.00 -8.13 -36.82
CA GLY A 437 -41.80 -8.75 -37.88
C GLY A 437 -43.08 -9.47 -37.43
N ALA A 438 -43.43 -9.44 -36.14
CA ALA A 438 -44.69 -9.98 -35.61
C ALA A 438 -45.53 -8.90 -34.91
N GLU A 439 -46.83 -9.16 -34.76
CA GLU A 439 -47.71 -8.31 -33.94
C GLU A 439 -47.31 -8.38 -32.45
N PRO A 440 -47.49 -7.29 -31.69
CA PRO A 440 -47.15 -7.28 -30.27
C PRO A 440 -48.04 -8.25 -29.49
N GLU A 441 -47.41 -9.08 -28.67
CA GLU A 441 -48.11 -10.05 -27.83
C GLU A 441 -48.17 -9.57 -26.37
N MET A 442 -49.32 -9.70 -25.74
CA MET A 442 -49.53 -9.38 -24.33
C MET A 442 -48.98 -10.51 -23.43
N LEU A 443 -48.26 -10.13 -22.37
CA LEU A 443 -47.74 -11.03 -21.34
C LEU A 443 -48.67 -11.13 -20.12
N GLY A 444 -49.43 -10.07 -19.83
CA GLY A 444 -50.36 -10.01 -18.71
C GLY A 444 -50.97 -8.63 -18.51
N GLU A 445 -52.01 -8.59 -17.68
CA GLU A 445 -52.79 -7.41 -17.30
C GLU A 445 -52.67 -7.18 -15.78
N ILE A 446 -52.53 -5.91 -15.37
CA ILE A 446 -52.53 -5.46 -13.98
C ILE A 446 -53.60 -4.37 -13.83
N ALA A 447 -54.72 -4.69 -13.18
CA ALA A 447 -55.91 -3.83 -13.10
C ALA A 447 -56.19 -3.24 -11.69
N GLU A 448 -55.58 -3.77 -10.63
CA GLU A 448 -55.93 -3.42 -9.23
C GLU A 448 -54.75 -2.89 -8.39
N ASP A 449 -53.67 -2.43 -9.03
CA ASP A 449 -52.52 -1.83 -8.34
C ASP A 449 -52.54 -0.30 -8.48
N ALA A 450 -53.25 0.36 -7.57
CA ALA A 450 -53.39 1.82 -7.57
C ALA A 450 -52.05 2.56 -7.49
N ALA A 451 -51.05 2.00 -6.79
CA ALA A 451 -49.74 2.62 -6.66
C ALA A 451 -48.94 2.53 -7.97
N LEU A 452 -48.97 1.38 -8.64
CA LEU A 452 -48.34 1.19 -9.94
C LEU A 452 -49.03 2.00 -11.04
N LEU A 453 -50.37 2.02 -11.06
CA LEU A 453 -51.17 2.80 -12.01
C LEU A 453 -50.90 4.30 -11.87
N ALA A 454 -50.89 4.83 -10.65
CA ALA A 454 -50.56 6.23 -10.40
C ALA A 454 -49.12 6.57 -10.83
N ARG A 455 -48.16 5.66 -10.61
CA ARG A 455 -46.76 5.86 -11.02
C ARG A 455 -46.61 5.81 -12.54
N ALA A 456 -47.29 4.89 -13.22
CA ALA A 456 -47.29 4.80 -14.67
C ALA A 456 -47.97 6.02 -15.32
N ALA A 457 -49.09 6.48 -14.76
CA ALA A 457 -49.80 7.67 -15.26
C ALA A 457 -48.92 8.92 -15.29
N ARG A 458 -48.05 9.12 -14.28
CA ARG A 458 -47.10 10.25 -14.26
C ARG A 458 -46.19 10.29 -15.48
N HIS A 459 -45.77 9.14 -16.00
CA HIS A 459 -44.93 9.06 -17.19
C HIS A 459 -45.66 9.43 -18.50
N PHE A 460 -46.98 9.61 -18.48
CA PHE A 460 -47.78 10.03 -19.63
C PHE A 460 -48.30 11.48 -19.53
N VAL A 461 -48.18 12.09 -18.35
CA VAL A 461 -48.68 13.45 -18.06
C VAL A 461 -47.54 14.48 -18.02
N ASP A 462 -46.32 14.04 -17.72
CA ASP A 462 -45.06 14.77 -17.94
C ASP A 462 -44.53 14.52 -19.36
#